data_AF-A0A7L4PV70-F1
#
_entry.id   AF-A0A7L4PV70-F1
#
_cell.length_a   1.000
_cell.length_b   1.000
_cell.length_c   1.000
_cell.angle_alpha   90.00
_cell.angle_beta   90.00
_cell.angle_gamma   90.00
#
_symmetry.space_group_name_H-M   'P 1'
#
loop_
_entity.id
_entity.type
_entity.pdbx_description
1 polymer ?
#
loop_
_entity_poly.entity_id
_entity_poly.type
_entity_poly.pdbx_seq_one_letter_code
_entity_poly.pdbx_strand_id
1 'polypeptide(L)'
;MKRNTFYIIFGLVVLAEVLAFWLSVELLTPLIIQVAFILGVAILYLARRKIEDVIDDERSVLITQKAAMRTLEIFWVVFFTISLGSAAWGLGAPMIPPHWRPEPPETLNLGFLGRLGVMQMALLGLMILLYVGFRMYYARQYGEWEDDEE
;
A
#
# COMPACT_ATOMS: atom_id res chain seq x y z
N MET A 1 -7.45 -0.46 26.04
CA MET A 1 -7.67 0.85 25.36
C MET A 1 -8.96 0.80 24.55
N LYS A 2 -9.84 1.81 24.70
CA LYS A 2 -11.13 1.86 23.98
C LYS A 2 -10.93 2.00 22.46
N ARG A 3 -11.80 1.35 21.68
CA ARG A 3 -11.79 1.35 20.21
C ARG A 3 -11.75 2.77 19.61
N ASN A 4 -12.44 3.73 20.23
CA ASN A 4 -12.47 5.12 19.78
C ASN A 4 -11.10 5.81 19.89
N THR A 5 -10.33 5.51 20.93
CA THR A 5 -8.98 6.06 21.10
C THR A 5 -8.03 5.52 20.03
N PHE A 6 -8.21 4.27 19.60
CA PHE A 6 -7.41 3.69 18.52
C PHE A 6 -7.66 4.41 17.19
N TYR A 7 -8.91 4.70 16.85
CA TYR A 7 -9.22 5.44 15.61
C TYR A 7 -8.67 6.87 15.62
N ILE A 8 -8.64 7.54 16.77
CA ILE A 8 -8.01 8.87 16.91
C ILE A 8 -6.50 8.78 16.68
N ILE A 9 -5.82 7.81 17.30
CA ILE A 9 -4.38 7.58 17.08
C ILE A 9 -4.10 7.24 15.62
N PHE A 10 -4.94 6.40 15.01
CA PHE A 10 -4.86 6.06 13.59
C PHE A 10 -4.95 7.30 12.71
N GLY A 11 -5.97 8.14 12.91
CA GLY A 11 -6.12 9.39 12.16
C GLY A 11 -4.94 10.33 12.33
N LEU A 12 -4.39 10.43 13.55
CA LEU A 12 -3.23 11.29 13.83
C LEU A 12 -1.96 10.78 13.14
N VAL A 13 -1.73 9.47 13.14
CA VAL A 13 -0.60 8.86 12.41
C VAL A 13 -0.72 9.11 10.91
N VAL A 14 -1.90 8.90 10.32
CA VAL A 14 -2.14 9.17 8.89
C VAL A 14 -1.88 10.63 8.55
N LEU A 15 -2.36 11.57 9.38
CA LEU A 15 -2.13 13.00 9.15
C LEU A 15 -0.64 13.35 9.25
N ALA A 16 0.07 12.79 10.22
CA ALA A 16 1.52 12.97 10.35
C ALA A 16 2.29 12.40 9.15
N GLU A 17 1.88 11.26 8.59
CA GLU A 17 2.48 10.71 7.37
C GLU A 17 2.27 11.59 6.15
N VAL A 18 1.08 12.21 6.00
CA VAL A 18 0.83 13.17 4.91
C VAL A 18 1.75 14.39 5.02
N LEU A 19 1.94 14.92 6.23
CA LEU A 19 2.88 16.02 6.47
C LEU A 19 4.33 15.60 6.20
N ALA A 20 4.74 14.41 6.64
CA ALA A 20 6.05 13.86 6.38
C ALA A 20 6.30 13.63 4.87
N PHE A 21 5.27 13.22 4.13
CA PHE A 21 5.34 13.08 2.68
C PHE A 21 5.53 14.44 2.01
N TRP A 22 4.73 15.44 2.38
CA TRP A 22 4.88 16.80 1.86
C TRP A 22 6.31 17.32 2.08
N LEU A 23 6.80 17.18 3.31
CA LEU A 23 8.14 17.62 3.70
C LEU A 23 9.25 16.82 2.98
N SER A 24 9.03 15.53 2.73
CA SER A 24 9.92 14.68 1.95
C SER A 24 10.03 15.12 0.48
N VAL A 25 8.92 15.60 -0.10
CA VAL A 25 8.90 16.15 -1.47
C VAL A 25 9.63 17.49 -1.52
N GLU A 26 9.35 18.39 -0.57
CA GLU A 26 9.97 19.72 -0.50
C GLU A 26 11.50 19.64 -0.37
N LEU A 27 11.99 18.72 0.46
CA LEU A 27 13.43 18.55 0.71
C LEU A 27 14.12 17.59 -0.28
N LEU A 28 13.38 16.96 -1.19
CA LEU A 28 13.88 15.94 -2.12
C LEU A 28 14.61 14.76 -1.41
N THR A 29 14.34 14.56 -0.12
CA THR A 29 14.95 13.51 0.69
C THR A 29 13.95 12.39 0.99
N PRO A 30 14.03 11.22 0.32
CA PRO A 30 13.07 10.14 0.49
C PRO A 30 13.16 9.44 1.85
N LEU A 31 14.27 9.60 2.59
CA LEU A 31 14.46 8.99 3.90
C LEU A 31 13.42 9.45 4.93
N ILE A 32 12.92 10.68 4.81
CA ILE A 32 11.97 11.24 5.78
C ILE A 32 10.66 10.46 5.74
N ILE A 33 10.08 10.27 4.55
CA ILE A 33 8.83 9.51 4.43
C ILE A 33 9.02 8.03 4.75
N GLN A 34 10.17 7.44 4.40
CA GLN A 34 10.46 6.04 4.71
C GLN A 34 10.51 5.78 6.22
N VAL A 35 11.25 6.61 6.96
CA VAL A 35 11.36 6.50 8.43
C VAL A 35 10.02 6.80 9.11
N ALA A 36 9.32 7.85 8.65
CA ALA A 36 8.01 8.21 9.18
C ALA A 36 6.99 7.09 9.02
N PHE A 37 6.95 6.44 7.85
CA PHE A 37 6.03 5.34 7.58
C PHE A 37 6.31 4.11 8.47
N ILE A 38 7.58 3.73 8.62
CA ILE A 38 7.97 2.60 9.50
C ILE A 38 7.58 2.90 10.95
N LEU A 39 7.83 4.12 11.43
CA LEU A 39 7.41 4.55 12.77
C LEU A 39 5.89 4.58 12.91
N GLY A 40 5.16 5.06 11.91
CA GLY A 40 3.70 5.06 11.88
C GLY A 40 3.14 3.65 12.07
N VAL A 41 3.62 2.69 11.27
CA VAL A 41 3.24 1.27 11.39
C VAL A 41 3.58 0.72 12.77
N ALA A 42 4.77 1.02 13.30
CA ALA A 42 5.19 0.56 14.63
C ALA A 42 4.28 1.10 15.75
N ILE A 43 3.92 2.39 15.69
CA ILE A 43 3.00 3.03 16.64
C ILE A 43 1.62 2.36 16.58
N LEU A 44 1.08 2.16 15.38
CA LEU A 44 -0.22 1.52 15.19
C LEU A 44 -0.22 0.06 15.65
N TYR A 45 0.87 -0.66 15.40
CA TYR A 45 1.03 -2.05 15.85
C TYR A 45 1.03 -2.14 17.38
N LEU A 46 1.79 -1.27 18.05
CA LEU A 46 1.81 -1.20 19.52
C LEU A 46 0.48 -0.73 20.09
N ALA A 47 -0.19 0.22 19.45
CA ALA A 47 -1.51 0.69 19.85
C ALA A 47 -2.58 -0.40 19.71
N ARG A 48 -2.52 -1.20 18.64
CA ARG A 48 -3.44 -2.32 18.40
C ARG A 48 -3.33 -3.39 19.48
N ARG A 49 -2.11 -3.70 19.96
CA ARG A 49 -1.88 -4.65 21.07
C ARG A 49 -2.53 -4.23 22.39
N LYS A 50 -2.88 -2.95 22.56
CA LYS A 50 -3.48 -2.42 23.78
C LYS A 50 -5.02 -2.36 23.72
N ILE A 51 -5.66 -2.85 22.66
CA ILE A 51 -7.12 -2.87 22.53
C ILE A 51 -7.65 -4.09 23.29
N GLU A 52 -8.54 -3.88 24.26
CA GLU A 52 -9.00 -4.93 25.19
C GLU A 52 -10.32 -5.60 24.78
N ASP A 53 -10.92 -5.21 23.65
CA ASP A 53 -12.24 -5.71 23.20
C ASP A 53 -12.21 -6.29 21.76
N VAL A 54 -11.28 -7.22 21.48
CA VAL A 54 -11.33 -7.98 20.22
C VAL A 54 -11.85 -9.38 20.54
N ILE A 55 -13.16 -9.57 20.37
CA ILE A 55 -13.74 -10.91 20.28
C ILE A 55 -13.31 -11.46 18.91
N ASP A 56 -12.24 -12.26 18.88
CA ASP A 56 -11.79 -12.96 17.68
C ASP A 56 -12.68 -14.21 17.52
N ASP A 57 -13.68 -14.12 16.65
CA ASP A 57 -14.45 -15.28 16.19
C ASP A 57 -13.64 -16.00 15.09
N GLU A 58 -13.54 -17.33 15.17
CA GLU A 58 -12.86 -18.18 14.18
C GLU A 58 -13.33 -17.88 12.75
N ARG A 59 -14.61 -17.53 12.58
CA ARG A 59 -15.20 -17.14 11.28
C ARG A 59 -14.56 -15.88 10.69
N SER A 60 -14.30 -14.87 11.52
CA SER A 60 -13.71 -13.58 11.08
C SER A 60 -12.26 -13.74 10.60
N VAL A 61 -11.52 -14.67 11.22
CA VAL A 61 -10.17 -15.06 10.83
C VAL A 61 -10.19 -15.73 9.45
N LEU A 62 -11.11 -16.67 9.23
CA LEU A 62 -11.26 -17.35 7.94
C LEU A 62 -11.68 -16.41 6.80
N ILE A 63 -12.59 -15.46 7.06
CA ILE A 63 -12.99 -14.42 6.10
C ILE A 63 -11.77 -13.56 5.71
N THR A 64 -10.99 -13.14 6.70
CA THR A 64 -9.78 -12.34 6.51
C THR A 64 -8.73 -13.10 5.68
N GLN A 65 -8.48 -14.38 5.99
CA GLN A 65 -7.54 -15.22 5.25
C GLN A 65 -7.98 -15.43 3.79
N LYS A 66 -9.26 -15.74 3.57
CA LYS A 66 -9.80 -15.96 2.22
C LYS A 66 -9.76 -14.68 1.38
N ALA A 67 -10.10 -13.54 1.97
CA ALA A 67 -9.99 -12.24 1.33
C ALA A 67 -8.52 -11.88 0.98
N ALA A 68 -7.59 -12.14 1.91
CA ALA A 68 -6.17 -11.92 1.69
C ALA A 68 -5.63 -12.76 0.54
N MET A 69 -5.96 -14.06 0.49
CA MET A 69 -5.53 -14.96 -0.58
C MET A 69 -6.05 -14.53 -1.95
N ARG A 70 -7.34 -14.21 -2.08
CA ARG A 70 -7.91 -13.75 -3.35
C ARG A 70 -7.34 -12.41 -3.80
N THR A 71 -7.09 -11.52 -2.85
CA THR A 71 -6.44 -10.25 -3.16
C THR A 71 -5.03 -10.46 -3.65
N LEU A 72 -4.27 -11.33 -3.00
CA LEU A 72 -2.90 -11.63 -3.40
C LEU A 72 -2.86 -12.25 -4.80
N GLU A 73 -3.76 -13.19 -5.11
CA GLU A 73 -3.86 -13.80 -6.44
C GLU A 73 -4.08 -12.74 -7.54
N ILE A 74 -5.08 -11.87 -7.36
CA ILE A 74 -5.42 -10.85 -8.37
C ILE A 74 -4.33 -9.78 -8.44
N PHE A 75 -3.86 -9.30 -7.29
CA PHE A 75 -2.80 -8.31 -7.22
C PHE A 75 -1.55 -8.82 -7.91
N TRP A 76 -1.16 -10.07 -7.68
CA TRP A 76 0.04 -10.65 -8.29
C TRP A 76 -0.05 -10.64 -9.82
N VAL A 77 -1.19 -11.01 -10.39
CA VAL A 77 -1.40 -11.00 -11.85
C VAL A 77 -1.32 -9.58 -12.41
N VAL A 78 -2.00 -8.62 -11.77
CA VAL A 78 -1.99 -7.21 -12.21
C VAL A 78 -0.59 -6.61 -12.06
N PHE A 79 0.05 -6.80 -10.91
CA PHE A 79 1.40 -6.34 -10.62
C PHE A 79 2.41 -6.91 -11.62
N PHE A 80 2.35 -8.22 -11.88
CA PHE A 80 3.24 -8.89 -12.83
C PHE A 80 3.05 -8.35 -14.25
N THR A 81 1.80 -8.15 -14.69
CA THR A 81 1.49 -7.63 -16.03
C THR A 81 2.05 -6.22 -16.24
N ILE A 82 1.83 -5.32 -15.27
CA ILE A 82 2.34 -3.93 -15.36
C ILE A 82 3.87 -3.89 -15.23
N SER A 83 4.45 -4.73 -14.37
CA SER A 83 5.90 -4.84 -14.21
C SER A 83 6.57 -5.38 -15.48
N LEU A 84 5.97 -6.37 -16.14
CA LEU A 84 6.48 -6.93 -17.39
C LEU A 84 6.46 -5.91 -18.53
N GLY A 85 5.39 -5.12 -18.65
CA GLY A 85 5.33 -4.01 -19.60
C GLY A 85 6.41 -2.95 -19.35
N SER A 86 6.64 -2.60 -18.08
CA SER A 86 7.69 -1.65 -17.68
C SER A 86 9.09 -2.18 -17.98
N ALA A 87 9.34 -3.47 -17.72
CA ALA A 87 10.60 -4.13 -18.05
C ALA A 87 10.83 -4.20 -19.57
N ALA A 88 9.79 -4.48 -20.36
CA ALA A 88 9.89 -4.47 -21.82
C ALA A 88 10.26 -3.09 -22.37
N TRP A 89 9.71 -2.00 -21.81
CA TRP A 89 10.14 -0.64 -22.16
C TRP A 89 11.58 -0.35 -21.72
N GLY A 90 12.00 -0.81 -20.55
CA GLY A 90 13.37 -0.62 -20.06
C GLY A 90 14.41 -1.38 -20.89
N LEU A 91 14.12 -2.62 -21.29
CA LEU A 91 15.03 -3.50 -22.04
C LEU A 91 14.98 -3.27 -23.55
N GLY A 92 13.82 -2.87 -24.10
CA GLY A 92 13.63 -2.57 -25.52
C GLY A 92 14.13 -1.18 -25.94
N ALA A 93 14.65 -0.38 -25.00
CA ALA A 93 15.30 0.88 -25.31
C ALA A 93 16.48 0.63 -26.26
N PRO A 94 16.60 1.36 -27.38
CA PRO A 94 17.66 1.13 -28.36
C PRO A 94 19.02 1.24 -27.66
N MET A 95 19.84 0.19 -27.78
CA MET A 95 21.22 0.19 -27.30
C MET A 95 22.05 1.13 -28.18
N ILE A 96 22.00 2.43 -27.88
CA ILE A 96 22.87 3.41 -28.52
C ILE A 96 24.29 3.22 -27.94
N PRO A 97 25.31 2.95 -28.79
CA PRO A 97 26.69 2.82 -28.36
C PRO A 97 27.11 4.05 -27.53
N PRO A 98 27.91 3.91 -26.46
CA PRO A 98 28.21 4.98 -25.52
C PRO A 98 28.72 6.29 -26.16
N HIS A 99 29.38 6.19 -27.31
CA HIS A 99 29.99 7.32 -28.04
C HIS A 99 29.03 8.05 -29.01
N TRP A 100 27.84 7.50 -29.26
CA TRP A 100 26.76 8.15 -30.05
C TRP A 100 25.62 8.66 -29.16
N ARG A 101 25.75 8.54 -27.84
CA ARG A 101 24.77 9.09 -26.92
C ARG A 101 24.93 10.60 -26.94
N PRO A 102 23.97 11.40 -27.44
CA PRO A 102 23.92 12.80 -27.04
C PRO A 102 23.93 12.81 -25.52
N GLU A 103 24.70 13.71 -24.90
CA GLU A 103 24.70 13.87 -23.44
C GLU A 103 23.24 13.88 -22.99
N PRO A 104 22.82 12.93 -22.14
CA PRO A 104 21.43 12.89 -21.73
C PRO A 104 21.16 14.24 -21.05
N PRO A 105 20.06 14.94 -21.38
CA PRO A 105 19.63 16.01 -20.50
C PRO A 105 19.53 15.37 -19.11
N GLU A 106 20.21 15.96 -18.10
CA GLU A 106 20.33 15.41 -16.74
C GLU A 106 18.97 15.00 -16.10
N THR A 107 17.87 15.42 -16.72
CA THR A 107 16.47 15.17 -16.37
C THR A 107 15.90 13.80 -16.79
N LEU A 108 16.55 13.06 -17.71
CA LEU A 108 15.92 11.89 -18.36
C LEU A 108 15.74 10.67 -17.42
N ASN A 109 16.61 10.49 -16.41
CA ASN A 109 16.57 9.31 -15.54
C ASN A 109 15.76 9.48 -14.25
N LEU A 110 15.68 10.69 -13.67
CA LEU A 110 14.92 10.92 -12.44
C LEU A 110 13.40 10.85 -12.67
N GLY A 111 12.92 11.38 -13.81
CA GLY A 111 11.49 11.41 -14.13
C GLY A 111 10.90 10.03 -14.44
N PHE A 112 11.66 9.13 -15.06
CA PHE A 112 11.22 7.75 -15.29
C PHE A 112 11.15 6.95 -13.99
N LEU A 113 12.17 7.06 -13.13
CA LEU A 113 12.18 6.46 -11.79
C LEU A 113 11.02 6.96 -10.92
N GLY A 114 10.74 8.27 -10.94
CA GLY A 114 9.59 8.86 -10.26
C GLY A 114 8.25 8.31 -10.76
N ARG A 115 8.06 8.21 -12.09
CA ARG A 115 6.84 7.64 -12.69
C ARG A 115 6.67 6.15 -12.35
N LEU A 116 7.74 5.37 -12.36
CA LEU A 116 7.69 3.97 -11.92
C LEU A 116 7.31 3.86 -10.43
N GLY A 117 7.87 4.72 -9.58
CA GLY A 117 7.51 4.79 -8.15
C GLY A 117 6.03 5.10 -7.94
N VAL A 118 5.49 6.10 -8.65
CA VAL A 118 4.06 6.45 -8.58
C VAL A 118 3.17 5.31 -9.09
N MET A 119 3.54 4.68 -10.19
CA MET A 119 2.83 3.52 -10.73
C MET A 119 2.81 2.35 -9.74
N GLN A 120 3.94 2.12 -9.06
CA GLN A 120 4.06 1.08 -8.04
C GLN A 120 3.26 1.40 -6.78
N MET A 121 3.21 2.67 -6.35
CA MET A 121 2.32 3.12 -5.27
C MET A 121 0.84 2.94 -5.63
N ALA A 122 0.45 3.26 -6.87
CA ALA A 122 -0.91 3.05 -7.35
C ALA A 122 -1.30 1.56 -7.34
N LEU A 123 -0.39 0.68 -7.76
CA LEU A 123 -0.55 -0.77 -7.67
C LEU A 123 -0.76 -1.24 -6.22
N LEU A 124 0.07 -0.78 -5.29
CA LEU A 124 -0.09 -1.10 -3.86
C LEU A 124 -1.43 -0.59 -3.31
N GLY A 125 -1.86 0.60 -3.71
CA GLY A 125 -3.19 1.13 -3.37
C GLY A 125 -4.31 0.24 -3.91
N LEU A 126 -4.21 -0.21 -5.16
CA LEU A 126 -5.15 -1.16 -5.76
C LEU A 126 -5.22 -2.48 -4.98
N MET A 127 -4.08 -3.00 -4.50
CA MET A 127 -4.05 -4.19 -3.65
C MET A 127 -4.92 -4.00 -2.40
N ILE A 128 -4.77 -2.87 -1.71
CA ILE A 128 -5.53 -2.57 -0.49
C ILE A 128 -7.03 -2.47 -0.82
N LEU A 129 -7.40 -1.82 -1.92
CA LEU A 129 -8.80 -1.71 -2.35
C LEU A 129 -9.41 -3.07 -2.69
N LEU A 130 -8.67 -3.92 -3.41
CA LEU A 130 -9.09 -5.30 -3.69
C LEU A 130 -9.30 -6.09 -2.40
N TYR A 131 -8.38 -5.97 -1.43
CA TYR A 131 -8.53 -6.58 -0.10
C TYR A 131 -9.79 -6.14 0.61
N VAL A 132 -10.02 -4.83 0.71
CA VAL A 132 -11.23 -4.30 1.35
C VAL A 132 -12.48 -4.77 0.60
N GLY A 133 -12.46 -4.77 -0.73
CA GLY A 133 -13.57 -5.23 -1.57
C GLY A 133 -13.90 -6.72 -1.35
N PHE A 134 -12.91 -7.60 -1.40
CA PHE A 134 -13.12 -9.03 -1.14
C PHE A 134 -13.53 -9.31 0.30
N ARG A 135 -12.95 -8.59 1.27
CA ARG A 135 -13.34 -8.72 2.67
C ARG A 135 -14.81 -8.34 2.87
N MET A 136 -15.24 -7.22 2.29
CA MET A 136 -16.64 -6.78 2.35
C MET A 136 -17.58 -7.74 1.62
N TYR A 137 -17.16 -8.27 0.48
CA TYR A 137 -17.92 -9.28 -0.28
C TYR A 137 -18.12 -10.56 0.54
N TYR A 138 -17.06 -11.10 1.12
CA TYR A 138 -17.15 -12.31 1.94
C TYR A 138 -17.86 -12.06 3.28
N ALA A 139 -17.69 -10.89 3.90
CA ALA A 139 -18.44 -10.52 5.11
C ALA A 139 -19.96 -10.45 4.87
N ARG A 140 -20.40 -9.97 3.69
CA ARG A 140 -21.81 -10.03 3.28
C ARG A 140 -22.27 -11.44 2.96
N GLN A 141 -21.47 -12.21 2.23
CA GLN A 141 -21.82 -13.56 1.83
C GLN A 141 -21.94 -14.53 3.02
N TYR A 142 -21.14 -14.29 4.06
CA TYR A 142 -21.12 -15.07 5.30
C TYR A 142 -21.66 -14.25 6.49
N GLY A 143 -22.63 -13.34 6.28
CA GLY A 143 -23.48 -12.79 7.35
C GLY A 143 -22.80 -12.32 8.64
N GLU A 144 -21.68 -11.57 8.58
CA GLU A 144 -21.04 -10.99 9.79
C GLU A 144 -21.91 -9.87 10.45
N TRP A 145 -23.07 -9.54 9.86
CA TRP A 145 -23.95 -8.44 10.26
C TRP A 145 -25.40 -8.87 10.59
N GLU A 146 -25.75 -10.17 10.53
CA GLU A 146 -27.15 -10.64 10.66
C GLU A 146 -27.50 -11.36 11.97
N ASP A 147 -26.60 -11.44 12.97
CA ASP A 147 -26.89 -12.12 14.25
C ASP A 147 -26.91 -11.17 15.47
N ASP A 148 -27.24 -9.89 15.29
CA ASP A 148 -27.48 -8.92 16.40
C ASP A 148 -28.97 -8.50 16.53
N GLU A 149 -29.90 -9.18 15.84
CA GLU A 149 -31.36 -9.01 16.01
C GLU A 149 -32.06 -10.36 16.25
N GLU A 150 -31.89 -10.93 17.45
CA GLU A 150 -32.95 -11.68 18.16
C GLU A 150 -32.88 -11.40 19.68
#